data_AF-H2YHG1-F1
#
_entry.id   AF-H2YHG1-F1
#
_cell.length_a   1.000
_cell.length_b   1.000
_cell.length_c   1.000
_cell.angle_alpha   90.00
_cell.angle_beta   90.00
_cell.angle_gamma   90.00
#
_symmetry.space_group_name_H-M   'P 1'
#
loop_
_entity.id
_entity.type
_entity.pdbx_description
1 polymer ?
#
loop_
_entity_poly.entity_id
_entity_poly.type
_entity_poly.pdbx_seq_one_letter_code
_entity_poly.pdbx_strand_id
1 'polypeptide(L)'
;MLQHDPVYTVGLRSSVYTEQEESNLLAIGADFVRTNRGGLITFHGPGQLVVYPIFNLGAMKLGVREYVYQLEETIINLCERYKLHGERSPHTGVWIANDKICAMGINTQRGITSHGLALNCNTDLKWFDRIVPCG
;
A
#
# COMPACT_ATOMS: atom_id res chain seq x y z
N MET A 1 11.02 4.54 -7.44
CA MET A 1 10.50 5.18 -6.21
C MET A 1 9.92 6.52 -6.62
N LEU A 2 8.76 6.89 -6.11
CA LEU A 2 8.04 8.10 -6.52
C LEU A 2 7.05 8.53 -5.41
N GLN A 3 6.36 9.63 -5.66
CA GLN A 3 5.13 10.02 -4.98
C GLN A 3 4.05 10.22 -6.04
N HIS A 4 2.79 10.12 -5.66
CA HIS A 4 1.65 10.44 -6.53
C HIS A 4 1.04 11.77 -6.13
N ASP A 5 0.30 12.37 -7.06
CA ASP A 5 -0.75 13.32 -6.70
C ASP A 5 -1.84 12.60 -5.88
N PRO A 6 -2.68 13.32 -5.11
CA PRO A 6 -3.72 12.70 -4.28
C PRO A 6 -4.60 11.73 -5.08
N VAL A 7 -4.57 10.45 -4.73
CA VAL A 7 -5.33 9.40 -5.42
C VAL A 7 -5.75 8.30 -4.46
N TYR A 8 -7.01 7.90 -4.57
CA TYR A 8 -7.52 6.68 -3.97
C TYR A 8 -7.48 5.55 -4.99
N THR A 9 -6.90 4.42 -4.59
CA THR A 9 -6.89 3.22 -5.44
C THR A 9 -7.68 2.10 -4.77
N VAL A 10 -8.53 1.41 -5.53
CA VAL A 10 -9.24 0.21 -5.05
C VAL A 10 -8.58 -1.04 -5.64
N GLY A 11 -8.23 -1.99 -4.78
CA GLY A 11 -7.65 -3.27 -5.18
C GLY A 11 -8.70 -4.33 -5.50
N LEU A 12 -8.24 -5.57 -5.72
CA LEU A 12 -9.06 -6.73 -6.07
C LEU A 12 -9.99 -7.19 -4.94
N ARG A 13 -9.63 -6.94 -3.68
CA ARG A 13 -10.55 -7.17 -2.57
C ARG A 13 -11.42 -5.92 -2.51
N SER A 14 -12.60 -5.96 -3.10
CA SER A 14 -13.52 -4.81 -3.05
C SER A 14 -14.56 -5.03 -1.97
N SER A 15 -14.67 -4.11 -1.01
CA SER A 15 -15.99 -3.67 -0.59
C SER A 15 -16.65 -2.99 -1.80
N VAL A 16 -17.96 -3.14 -1.98
CA VAL A 16 -18.69 -2.48 -3.07
C VAL A 16 -18.59 -0.97 -2.84
N TYR A 17 -17.62 -0.31 -3.48
CA TYR A 17 -17.55 1.15 -3.51
C TYR A 17 -18.59 1.65 -4.49
N THR A 18 -19.60 2.32 -3.95
CA THR A 18 -20.68 2.92 -4.72
C THR A 18 -20.17 4.12 -5.52
N GLU A 19 -20.89 4.48 -6.59
CA GLU A 19 -20.60 5.69 -7.37
C GLU A 19 -20.66 6.96 -6.52
N GLN A 20 -21.49 6.97 -5.47
CA GLN A 20 -21.56 8.09 -4.53
C GLN A 20 -20.30 8.22 -3.68
N GLU A 21 -19.76 7.12 -3.16
CA GLU A 21 -18.52 7.13 -2.39
C GLU A 21 -17.33 7.58 -3.26
N GLU A 22 -17.25 7.10 -4.50
CA GLU A 22 -16.26 7.58 -5.49
C GLU A 22 -16.41 9.08 -5.75
N SER A 23 -17.63 9.55 -6.00
CA SER A 23 -17.91 10.98 -6.23
C SER A 23 -17.50 11.86 -5.04
N ASN A 24 -17.69 11.38 -3.82
CA ASN A 24 -17.29 12.11 -2.61
C ASN A 24 -15.77 12.28 -2.51
N LEU A 25 -15.00 11.28 -2.97
CA LEU A 25 -13.54 11.32 -2.98
C LEU A 25 -13.00 12.20 -4.12
N LEU A 26 -13.65 12.18 -5.28
CA LEU A 26 -13.34 13.10 -6.39
C LEU A 26 -13.60 14.56 -6.00
N ALA A 27 -14.70 14.83 -5.27
CA ALA A 27 -15.09 16.18 -4.85
C ALA A 27 -14.09 16.86 -3.90
N ILE A 28 -13.22 16.11 -3.22
CA ILE A 28 -12.17 16.64 -2.35
C ILE A 28 -10.82 16.81 -3.08
N GLY A 29 -10.79 16.63 -4.40
CA GLY A 29 -9.62 16.87 -5.23
C GLY A 29 -8.63 15.71 -5.29
N ALA A 30 -9.06 14.49 -4.97
CA ALA A 30 -8.27 13.27 -5.19
C ALA A 30 -8.81 12.49 -6.39
N ASP A 31 -7.92 11.88 -7.16
CA ASP A 31 -8.31 10.93 -8.20
C ASP A 31 -8.86 9.64 -7.59
N PHE A 32 -9.62 8.87 -8.37
CA PHE A 32 -10.12 7.55 -7.98
C PHE A 32 -9.84 6.52 -9.07
N VAL A 33 -9.14 5.45 -8.73
CA VAL A 33 -8.68 4.45 -9.70
C VAL A 33 -8.95 3.02 -9.22
N ARG A 34 -9.60 2.23 -10.06
CA ARG A 34 -9.72 0.78 -9.86
C ARG A 34 -8.48 0.08 -10.41
N THR A 35 -7.88 -0.81 -9.63
CA THR A 35 -6.59 -1.43 -9.94
C THR A 35 -6.64 -2.95 -9.76
N ASN A 36 -5.61 -3.65 -10.25
CA ASN A 36 -5.48 -5.10 -10.11
C ASN A 36 -4.54 -5.54 -8.97
N ARG A 37 -4.19 -4.65 -8.03
CA ARG A 37 -3.40 -5.04 -6.84
C ARG A 37 -4.23 -5.80 -5.82
N GLY A 38 -3.58 -6.60 -4.99
CA GLY A 38 -4.22 -7.12 -3.76
C GLY A 38 -4.62 -6.00 -2.78
N GLY A 39 -5.48 -6.36 -1.83
CA GLY A 39 -5.95 -5.46 -0.76
C GLY A 39 -7.23 -4.68 -1.10
N LEU A 40 -7.75 -3.94 -0.12
CA LEU A 40 -8.90 -3.03 -0.23
C LEU A 40 -8.47 -1.66 -0.80
N ILE A 41 -9.30 -0.64 -0.61
CA ILE A 41 -8.97 0.75 -0.89
C ILE A 41 -7.75 1.24 -0.10
N THR A 42 -6.98 2.14 -0.69
CA THR A 42 -5.89 2.88 -0.02
C THR A 42 -5.74 4.27 -0.63
N PHE A 43 -4.96 5.13 0.03
CA PHE A 43 -4.62 6.47 -0.45
C PHE A 43 -3.13 6.58 -0.76
N HIS A 44 -2.81 7.33 -1.83
CA HIS A 44 -1.47 7.81 -2.14
C HIS A 44 -1.50 9.31 -2.38
N GLY A 45 -0.42 9.99 -2.02
CA GLY A 45 -0.31 11.43 -2.22
C GLY A 45 1.06 11.98 -1.79
N PRO A 46 1.23 13.31 -1.84
CA PRO A 46 2.44 13.97 -1.36
C PRO A 46 2.79 13.59 0.08
N GLY A 47 4.08 13.39 0.34
CA GLY A 47 4.62 12.92 1.62
C GLY A 47 4.63 11.40 1.78
N GLN A 48 4.03 10.63 0.86
CA GLN A 48 4.06 9.17 0.90
C GLN A 48 5.07 8.61 -0.11
N LEU A 49 6.04 7.82 0.37
CA LEU A 49 6.98 7.13 -0.50
C LEU A 49 6.32 5.89 -1.10
N VAL A 50 6.09 5.90 -2.42
CA VAL A 50 5.57 4.75 -3.15
C VAL A 50 6.72 4.07 -3.90
N VAL A 51 6.80 2.75 -3.74
CA VAL A 51 7.83 1.92 -4.37
C VAL A 51 7.14 0.80 -5.12
N TYR A 52 7.50 0.63 -6.40
CA TYR A 52 7.03 -0.47 -7.23
C TYR A 52 8.21 -1.37 -7.64
N PRO A 53 8.59 -2.37 -6.82
CA PRO A 53 9.62 -3.31 -7.21
C PRO A 53 9.07 -4.25 -8.27
N ILE A 54 9.60 -4.14 -9.49
CA ILE A 54 9.24 -4.97 -10.64
C ILE A 54 10.28 -6.08 -10.76
N PHE A 55 9.97 -7.25 -10.21
CA PHE A 55 10.86 -8.39 -10.14
C PHE A 55 10.24 -9.62 -10.79
N ASN A 56 11.09 -10.44 -11.40
CA ASN A 56 10.70 -11.76 -11.89
C ASN A 56 10.89 -12.81 -10.78
N LEU A 57 9.85 -12.99 -9.97
CA LEU A 57 9.83 -13.97 -8.88
C LEU A 57 10.03 -15.41 -9.36
N GLY A 58 9.56 -15.73 -10.57
CA GLY A 58 9.76 -17.04 -11.18
C GLY A 58 11.25 -17.34 -11.42
N ALA A 59 11.98 -16.37 -11.96
CA ALA A 59 13.44 -16.47 -12.14
C ALA A 59 14.19 -16.53 -10.79
N MET A 60 13.67 -15.82 -9.77
CA MET A 60 14.22 -15.82 -8.41
C MET A 60 13.84 -17.06 -7.60
N LYS A 61 12.95 -17.92 -8.13
CA LYS A 61 12.35 -19.06 -7.41
C LYS A 61 11.71 -18.64 -6.08
N LEU A 62 11.13 -17.44 -6.03
CA LEU A 62 10.57 -16.83 -4.84
C LEU A 62 9.05 -16.89 -4.85
N GLY A 63 8.44 -17.34 -3.74
CA GLY A 63 6.98 -17.31 -3.59
C GLY A 63 6.45 -15.90 -3.36
N VAL A 64 5.21 -15.60 -3.75
CA VAL A 64 4.60 -14.26 -3.54
C VAL A 64 4.52 -13.91 -2.05
N ARG A 65 4.18 -14.88 -1.18
CA ARG A 65 4.14 -14.67 0.28
C ARG A 65 5.51 -14.35 0.85
N GLU A 66 6.54 -15.06 0.40
CA GLU A 66 7.92 -14.82 0.82
C GLU A 66 8.42 -13.46 0.32
N TYR A 67 8.08 -13.08 -0.91
CA TYR A 67 8.35 -11.76 -1.44
C TYR A 67 7.73 -10.65 -0.58
N VAL A 68 6.44 -10.76 -0.23
CA VAL A 68 5.77 -9.80 0.66
C VAL A 68 6.44 -9.77 2.03
N TYR A 69 6.80 -10.92 2.59
CA TYR A 69 7.52 -11.01 3.85
C TYR A 69 8.85 -10.26 3.82
N GLN A 70 9.61 -10.35 2.72
CA GLN A 70 10.88 -9.64 2.54
C GLN A 70 10.68 -8.12 2.38
N LEU A 71 9.58 -7.69 1.75
CA LEU A 71 9.23 -6.27 1.71
C LEU A 71 8.91 -5.75 3.12
N GLU A 72 8.13 -6.50 3.91
CA GLU A 72 7.83 -6.14 5.31
C GLU A 72 9.12 -6.04 6.12
N GLU A 73 10.02 -7.02 5.97
CA GLU A 73 11.32 -7.02 6.64
C GLU A 73 12.17 -5.80 6.27
N THR A 74 12.14 -5.40 5.00
CA THR A 74 12.87 -4.21 4.53
C THR A 74 12.37 -2.95 5.23
N ILE A 75 11.05 -2.81 5.41
CA ILE A 75 10.47 -1.65 6.08
C ILE A 75 10.70 -1.71 7.60
N ILE A 76 10.63 -2.89 8.22
CA ILE A 76 10.94 -3.06 9.66
C ILE A 76 12.38 -2.65 9.95
N ASN A 77 13.34 -3.13 9.15
CA ASN A 77 14.74 -2.72 9.25
C ASN A 77 14.93 -1.21 9.03
N LEU A 78 14.13 -0.60 8.14
CA LEU A 78 14.13 0.85 7.98
C LEU A 78 13.63 1.56 9.24
N CYS A 79 12.54 1.09 9.85
CA CYS A 79 12.01 1.63 11.11
C CYS A 79 13.04 1.56 12.23
N GLU A 80 13.76 0.43 12.38
CA GLU A 80 14.81 0.29 13.39
C GLU A 80 15.92 1.34 13.23
N ARG A 81 16.31 1.66 12.00
CA ARG A 81 17.32 2.72 11.73
C ARG A 81 16.87 4.10 12.22
N TYR A 82 15.56 4.34 12.30
CA TYR A 82 14.96 5.54 12.89
C TYR A 82 14.58 5.37 14.37
N LYS A 83 14.98 4.27 15.01
CA LYS A 83 14.66 3.92 16.40
C LYS A 83 13.14 3.78 16.65
N LEU A 84 12.41 3.34 15.62
CA LEU A 84 11.00 3.01 15.68
C LEU A 84 10.84 1.49 15.70
N HIS A 85 9.92 0.98 16.53
CA HIS A 85 9.59 -0.44 16.55
C HIS A 85 8.53 -0.74 15.50
N GLY A 86 8.98 -1.17 14.32
CA GLY A 86 8.12 -1.66 13.25
C GLY A 86 7.82 -3.15 13.42
N GLU A 87 6.58 -3.56 13.20
CA GLU A 87 6.17 -4.96 13.34
C GLU A 87 5.18 -5.40 12.25
N ARG A 88 5.06 -6.72 12.09
CA ARG A 88 4.02 -7.34 11.27
C ARG A 88 2.76 -7.53 12.09
N SER A 89 1.61 -7.57 11.42
CA SER A 89 0.35 -7.99 12.03
C SER A 89 -0.34 -9.05 11.17
N PRO A 90 -1.49 -9.60 11.60
CA PRO A 90 -2.32 -10.44 10.74
C PRO A 90 -2.77 -9.76 9.42
N HIS A 91 -2.69 -8.43 9.35
CA HIS A 91 -2.98 -7.62 8.17
C HIS A 91 -1.69 -7.20 7.48
N THR A 92 -1.58 -7.53 6.18
CA THR A 92 -0.41 -7.24 5.34
C THR A 92 0.03 -5.78 5.42
N GLY A 93 1.33 -5.57 5.62
CA GLY A 93 1.93 -4.26 5.83
C GLY A 93 2.78 -4.21 7.10
N VAL A 94 3.33 -3.04 7.38
CA VAL A 94 4.13 -2.81 8.59
C VAL A 94 3.43 -1.78 9.47
N TRP A 95 3.50 -2.02 10.78
CA TRP A 95 2.79 -1.30 11.82
C TRP A 95 3.77 -0.75 12.87
N ILE A 96 3.39 0.34 13.52
CA ILE A 96 4.02 0.83 14.74
C ILE A 96 2.91 0.84 15.79
N ALA A 97 2.98 -0.09 16.74
CA ALA A 97 1.86 -0.39 17.64
C ALA A 97 0.57 -0.64 16.85
N ASN A 98 -0.41 0.26 16.94
CA ASN A 98 -1.71 0.10 16.28
C ASN A 98 -1.82 0.85 14.94
N ASP A 99 -0.79 1.58 14.52
CA ASP A 99 -0.86 2.46 13.35
C ASP A 99 -0.06 1.90 12.15
N LYS A 100 -0.69 1.83 10.98
CA LYS A 100 -0.06 1.28 9.77
C LYS A 100 0.91 2.31 9.20
N ILE A 101 2.21 2.04 9.33
CA ILE A 101 3.24 2.90 8.77
C ILE A 101 3.47 2.64 7.28
N CYS A 102 3.27 1.40 6.81
CA CYS A 102 3.47 1.04 5.41
C CYS A 102 2.42 0.05 4.92
N ALA A 103 1.68 0.43 3.89
CA ALA A 103 0.76 -0.46 3.19
C ALA A 103 1.50 -1.28 2.11
N MET A 104 1.02 -2.49 1.84
CA MET A 104 1.49 -3.29 0.70
C MET A 104 0.32 -3.85 -0.10
N GLY A 105 0.44 -3.73 -1.42
CA GLY A 105 -0.52 -4.25 -2.36
C GLY A 105 0.23 -4.65 -3.61
N ILE A 106 0.39 -5.95 -3.82
CA ILE A 106 1.14 -6.51 -4.94
C ILE A 106 0.17 -7.17 -5.91
N ASN A 107 0.51 -7.13 -7.20
CA ASN A 107 -0.02 -8.05 -8.19
C ASN A 107 1.14 -8.85 -8.79
N THR A 108 0.86 -10.07 -9.27
CA THR A 108 1.85 -10.87 -10.00
C THR A 108 1.23 -11.45 -11.25
N GLN A 109 1.88 -11.24 -12.40
CA GLN A 109 1.46 -11.81 -13.67
C GLN A 109 2.65 -12.45 -14.36
N ARG A 110 2.52 -13.74 -14.74
CA ARG A 110 3.62 -14.53 -15.34
C ARG A 110 4.91 -14.52 -14.50
N GLY A 111 4.76 -14.50 -13.17
CA GLY A 111 5.89 -14.43 -12.24
C GLY A 111 6.53 -13.05 -12.08
N ILE A 112 6.04 -12.01 -12.78
CA ILE A 112 6.56 -10.64 -12.66
C ILE A 112 5.65 -9.84 -11.72
N THR A 113 6.23 -9.16 -10.73
CA THR A 113 5.50 -8.29 -9.81
C THR A 113 5.13 -6.95 -10.45
N SER A 114 3.98 -6.42 -10.06
CA SER A 114 3.62 -5.02 -10.22
C SER A 114 3.00 -4.49 -8.93
N HIS A 115 2.83 -3.16 -8.86
CA HIS A 115 2.54 -2.45 -7.61
C HIS A 115 3.66 -2.66 -6.59
N GLY A 116 3.38 -2.60 -5.29
CA GLY A 116 4.45 -2.56 -4.31
C GLY A 116 3.99 -2.14 -2.92
N LEU A 117 4.70 -1.18 -2.36
CA LEU A 117 4.49 -0.65 -1.01
C LEU A 117 4.35 0.86 -1.02
N ALA A 118 3.71 1.37 0.02
CA ALA A 118 3.47 2.79 0.25
C ALA A 118 3.77 3.12 1.71
N LEU A 119 4.90 3.78 1.95
CA LEU A 119 5.41 4.16 3.26
C LEU A 119 5.01 5.60 3.57
N ASN A 120 4.33 5.82 4.71
CA ASN A 120 3.97 7.15 5.16
C ASN A 120 5.19 7.84 5.80
N CYS A 121 5.76 8.83 5.10
CA CYS A 121 6.92 9.60 5.61
C CYS A 121 6.47 10.94 6.20
N ASN A 122 5.79 11.73 5.39
CA ASN A 122 5.23 13.05 5.72
C ASN A 122 3.81 13.21 5.14
N THR A 123 3.12 12.08 4.91
CA THR A 123 1.76 12.04 4.36
C THR A 123 0.79 12.76 5.29
N ASP A 124 -0.12 13.57 4.75
CA ASP A 124 -1.28 14.03 5.53
C ASP A 124 -2.21 12.83 5.79
N LEU A 125 -2.25 12.36 7.04
CA LEU A 125 -3.01 11.16 7.39
C LEU A 125 -4.54 11.37 7.36
N LYS A 126 -5.02 12.62 7.28
CA LYS A 126 -6.47 12.93 7.19
C LYS A 126 -7.12 12.39 5.91
N TRP A 127 -6.32 12.06 4.88
CA TRP A 127 -6.82 11.36 3.70
C TRP A 127 -7.32 9.95 4.04
N PHE A 128 -6.75 9.29 5.06
CA PHE A 128 -7.21 7.96 5.46
C PHE A 128 -8.53 7.99 6.23
N ASP A 129 -8.90 9.11 6.87
CA ASP A 129 -10.17 9.27 7.60
C ASP A 129 -11.41 9.14 6.69
N ARG A 130 -11.23 9.23 5.36
CA ARG A 130 -12.29 9.16 4.36
C ARG A 130 -12.59 7.75 3.84
N ILE A 131 -11.77 6.78 4.23
CA ILE A 131 -11.85 5.41 3.74
C ILE A 131 -11.77 4.43 4.91
N VAL A 132 -12.21 3.20 4.66
CA VAL A 132 -11.96 2.08 5.58
C VAL A 132 -10.86 1.22 4.95
N PRO A 133 -9.57 1.45 5.29
CA PRO A 133 -8.46 0.70 4.71
C PRO A 133 -8.45 -0.75 5.20
N CYS A 134 -7.70 -1.60 4.49
CA CYS A 134 -7.57 -3.01 4.86
C CYS A 134 -6.75 -3.19 6.14
N GLY A 135 -7.43 -3.44 7.26
CA GLY A 135 -6.82 -3.61 8.58
C GLY A 135 -6.49 -2.28 9.22
#